data_AF-A0A1Q6X7G1-F1
#
_entry.id   AF-A0A1Q6X7G1-F1
#
_cell.length_a   1.000
_cell.length_b   1.000
_cell.length_c   1.000
_cell.angle_alpha   90.00
_cell.angle_beta   90.00
_cell.angle_gamma   90.00
#
_symmetry.space_group_name_H-M   'P 1'
#
loop_
_entity.id
_entity.type
_entity.pdbx_description
1 polymer ?
#
loop_
_entity_poly.entity_id
_entity_poly.type
_entity_poly.pdbx_seq_one_letter_code
_entity_poly.pdbx_strand_id
1 'polypeptide(L)'
;MDNYPLGTLGNSPVGVCGGPGIANTDFSVYKNFKLTERVGMQFRLEFYNLFNKVQFRADNLNNTLATTGYACDSKNVGDVNFATRCPNGVTNLVSWNRATDADINFGQLTGDRGPREIQYALKFTF
;
A
#
# COMPACT_ATOMS: atom_id res chain seq x y z
N MET A 1 4.64 -20.78 -4.31
CA MET A 1 4.34 -21.45 -3.02
C MET A 1 3.73 -22.79 -3.39
N ASP A 2 4.51 -23.58 -4.11
CA ASP A 2 3.97 -24.74 -4.82
C ASP A 2 4.01 -25.90 -3.84
N ASN A 3 2.88 -26.59 -3.68
CA ASN A 3 2.68 -27.65 -2.70
C ASN A 3 2.69 -27.17 -1.24
N TYR A 4 2.00 -26.06 -0.97
CA TYR A 4 1.73 -25.66 0.41
C TYR A 4 0.56 -26.48 0.99
N PRO A 5 0.73 -27.17 2.14
CA PRO A 5 -0.36 -27.94 2.74
C PRO A 5 -1.53 -27.07 3.19
N LEU A 6 -2.76 -27.51 2.95
CA LEU A 6 -3.94 -26.81 3.47
C LEU A 6 -3.95 -26.89 5.00
N GLY A 7 -4.28 -25.77 5.66
CA GLY A 7 -4.40 -25.68 7.12
C GLY A 7 -3.08 -25.42 7.86
N THR A 8 -1.94 -25.28 7.19
CA THR A 8 -0.69 -24.83 7.83
C THR A 8 -0.58 -23.31 7.83
N LEU A 9 0.18 -22.76 8.78
CA LEU A 9 0.56 -21.34 8.82
C LEU A 9 1.89 -21.11 8.10
N GLY A 10 2.01 -19.97 7.41
CA GLY A 10 3.24 -19.61 6.69
C GLY A 10 4.40 -19.41 7.67
N ASN A 11 5.63 -19.61 7.20
CA ASN A 11 6.85 -19.44 8.00
C ASN A 11 7.38 -17.98 8.02
N SER A 12 6.59 -17.03 7.52
CA SER A 12 6.99 -15.64 7.43
C SER A 12 6.97 -14.98 8.81
N PRO A 13 8.04 -14.28 9.22
CA PRO A 13 8.06 -13.54 10.48
C PRO A 13 7.14 -12.32 10.42
N VAL A 14 6.66 -11.89 11.58
CA VAL A 14 5.87 -10.66 11.70
C VAL A 14 6.70 -9.47 11.24
N GLY A 15 6.15 -8.67 10.32
CA GLY A 15 6.80 -7.45 9.81
C GLY A 15 7.75 -7.65 8.64
N VAL A 16 7.81 -8.83 7.99
CA VAL A 16 8.67 -9.04 6.81
C VAL A 16 8.33 -8.11 5.63
N CYS A 17 7.06 -7.68 5.52
CA CYS A 17 6.58 -6.78 4.48
C CYS A 17 6.52 -5.36 5.05
N GLY A 18 7.57 -4.57 4.80
CA GLY A 18 7.62 -3.15 5.12
C GLY A 18 7.03 -2.29 3.99
N GLY A 19 6.30 -1.24 4.35
CA GLY A 19 5.85 -0.23 3.40
C GLY A 19 6.96 0.72 2.94
N PRO A 20 6.75 1.47 1.86
CA PRO A 20 7.68 2.50 1.42
C PRO A 20 7.87 3.58 2.50
N GLY A 21 9.09 4.10 2.60
CA GLY A 21 9.44 5.14 3.56
C GLY A 21 8.75 6.47 3.27
N ILE A 22 8.30 7.15 4.32
CA ILE A 22 7.67 8.48 4.25
C ILE A 22 8.71 9.53 4.62
N ALA A 23 8.83 10.58 3.82
CA ALA A 23 9.61 11.76 4.20
C ALA A 23 8.83 13.01 3.82
N ASN A 24 8.14 13.58 4.79
CA ASN A 24 7.33 14.78 4.60
C ASN A 24 7.96 15.96 5.34
N THR A 25 7.94 17.13 4.72
CA THR A 25 8.38 18.38 5.35
C THR A 25 7.24 19.36 5.29
N ASP A 26 6.68 19.67 6.45
CA ASP A 26 5.64 20.68 6.62
C ASP A 26 6.29 21.99 7.08
N PHE A 27 5.82 23.10 6.54
CA PHE A 27 6.41 24.41 6.77
C PHE A 27 5.34 25.45 7.02
N SER A 28 5.56 26.28 8.03
CA SER A 28 4.63 27.36 8.38
C SER A 28 5.40 28.65 8.65
N VAL A 29 4.89 29.75 8.11
CA VAL A 29 5.40 31.09 8.39
C VAL A 29 4.27 31.98 8.88
N TYR A 30 4.57 32.71 9.95
CA TYR A 30 3.63 33.61 10.61
C TYR A 30 4.26 34.98 10.73
N LYS A 31 3.53 36.02 10.31
CA LYS A 31 3.97 37.40 10.44
C LYS A 31 2.89 38.24 11.09
N ASN A 32 3.26 38.89 12.20
CA ASN A 32 2.43 39.88 12.85
C ASN A 32 2.77 41.27 12.29
N PHE A 33 1.75 41.99 11.87
CA PHE A 33 1.78 43.37 11.44
C PHE A 33 1.02 44.21 12.46
N LYS A 34 1.64 45.31 12.92
CA LYS A 34 0.92 46.35 13.64
C LYS A 34 0.37 47.30 12.59
N LEU A 35 -0.95 47.26 12.36
CA LEU A 35 -1.59 48.15 11.39
C LEU A 35 -1.77 49.54 12.01
N THR A 36 -2.25 49.58 13.25
CA THR A 36 -2.37 50.80 14.07
C THR A 36 -2.01 50.49 15.53
N GLU A 37 -2.14 51.48 16.42
CA GLU A 37 -1.92 51.32 17.87
C GLU A 37 -2.93 50.36 18.52
N ARG A 38 -4.13 50.24 17.95
CA ARG A 38 -5.22 49.40 18.46
C ARG A 38 -5.48 48.17 17.62
N VAL A 39 -5.10 48.18 16.33
CA VAL A 39 -5.39 47.09 15.39
C VAL A 39 -4.11 46.36 14.98
N GLY A 40 -4.09 45.06 15.26
CA GLY A 40 -3.08 44.11 14.80
C GLY A 40 -3.62 43.17 13.72
N MET A 41 -2.74 42.72 12.83
CA MET A 41 -3.04 41.68 11.83
C MET A 41 -1.97 40.61 11.88
N GLN A 42 -2.38 39.35 11.84
CA GLN A 42 -1.49 38.21 11.68
C GLN A 42 -1.77 37.52 10.35
N PHE A 43 -0.73 37.44 9.52
CA PHE A 43 -0.71 36.63 8.31
C PHE A 43 -0.11 35.26 8.64
N ARG A 44 -0.80 34.20 8.21
CA ARG A 44 -0.36 32.81 8.33
C ARG A 44 -0.30 32.20 6.95
N LEU A 45 0.78 31.49 6.67
CA LEU A 45 0.94 30.69 5.46
C LEU A 45 1.53 29.33 5.86
N GLU A 46 0.87 28.27 5.45
CA GLU A 46 1.18 26.88 5.80
C GLU A 46 1.29 26.05 4.52
N PHE A 47 2.34 25.25 4.43
CA PHE A 47 2.61 24.30 3.37
C PHE A 47 2.66 22.90 3.98
N TYR A 48 1.79 22.02 3.52
CA TYR A 48 1.84 20.60 3.79
C TYR A 48 2.52 19.93 2.61
N ASN A 49 3.63 19.24 2.85
CA ASN A 49 4.54 18.73 1.80
C ASN A 49 5.22 19.86 0.97
N LEU A 50 6.06 20.66 1.65
CA LEU A 50 6.79 21.79 1.07
C LEU A 50 7.57 21.42 -0.21
N PHE A 51 8.23 20.26 -0.21
CA PHE A 51 9.05 19.78 -1.33
C PHE A 51 8.25 19.03 -2.40
N ASN A 52 6.93 18.90 -2.25
CA ASN A 52 6.08 18.12 -3.15
C ASN A 52 6.60 16.69 -3.39
N LYS A 53 7.14 16.05 -2.35
CA LYS A 53 7.64 14.68 -2.44
C LYS A 53 6.46 13.71 -2.41
N VAL A 54 6.39 12.82 -3.40
CA VAL A 54 5.38 11.76 -3.46
C VAL A 54 5.50 10.86 -2.22
N GLN A 55 4.38 10.65 -1.52
CA GLN A 55 4.31 9.75 -0.36
C GLN A 55 3.43 8.57 -0.72
N PHE A 56 4.05 7.42 -0.96
CA PHE A 56 3.32 6.22 -1.30
C PHE A 56 2.61 5.62 -0.09
N ARG A 57 1.46 4.99 -0.35
CA ARG A 57 0.62 4.36 0.66
C ARG A 57 0.98 2.88 0.80
N ALA A 58 1.40 2.47 1.99
CA ALA A 58 1.72 1.06 2.26
C ALA A 58 0.50 0.13 2.11
N ASP A 59 -0.69 0.64 2.37
CA ASP A 59 -1.98 -0.04 2.16
C ASP A 59 -2.38 -0.14 0.68
N ASN A 60 -1.67 0.54 -0.22
CA ASN A 60 -1.86 0.45 -1.67
C ASN A 60 -0.68 -0.26 -2.36
N LEU A 61 0.00 -1.15 -1.62
CA LEU A 61 0.99 -2.07 -2.18
C LEU A 61 0.29 -3.34 -2.64
N ASN A 62 0.45 -3.72 -3.90
CA ASN A 62 -0.08 -4.99 -4.38
C ASN A 62 0.70 -6.15 -3.80
N ASN A 63 0.15 -6.76 -2.74
CA ASN A 63 0.73 -7.94 -2.09
C ASN A 63 0.14 -9.26 -2.63
N THR A 64 -0.66 -9.21 -3.71
CA THR A 64 -1.19 -10.39 -4.37
C THR A 64 -0.06 -11.05 -5.14
N LEU A 65 0.47 -12.18 -4.65
CA LEU A 65 1.50 -12.93 -5.37
C LEU A 65 0.91 -13.70 -6.55
N ALA A 66 -0.33 -14.17 -6.40
CA ALA A 66 -1.03 -15.09 -7.28
C ALA A 66 -2.49 -14.66 -7.41
N THR A 67 -2.97 -14.45 -8.64
CA THR A 67 -4.37 -14.06 -8.89
C THR A 67 -5.32 -15.25 -8.76
N THR A 68 -4.81 -16.46 -8.98
CA THR A 68 -5.53 -17.73 -8.91
C THR A 68 -4.65 -18.79 -8.24
N GLY A 69 -5.27 -19.73 -7.52
CA GLY A 69 -4.62 -20.91 -6.98
C GLY A 69 -5.55 -22.11 -7.13
N TYR A 70 -5.00 -23.30 -7.32
CA TYR A 70 -5.78 -24.53 -7.45
C TYR A 70 -5.62 -25.38 -6.20
N ALA A 71 -6.74 -25.67 -5.52
CA ALA A 71 -6.75 -26.52 -4.34
C ALA A 71 -6.87 -28.00 -4.74
N CYS A 72 -5.85 -28.78 -4.40
CA CYS A 72 -5.85 -30.23 -4.56
C CYS A 72 -6.63 -30.87 -3.39
N ASP A 73 -7.96 -30.79 -3.38
CA ASP A 73 -8.83 -31.39 -2.35
C ASP A 73 -9.06 -32.88 -2.65
N SER A 74 -9.75 -33.17 -3.76
CA SER A 74 -10.21 -34.50 -4.11
C SER A 74 -9.92 -34.75 -5.59
N LYS A 75 -9.43 -35.95 -5.93
CA LYS A 75 -9.23 -36.36 -7.33
C LYS A 75 -10.59 -36.49 -8.01
N ASN A 76 -11.10 -35.39 -8.54
CA ASN A 76 -12.27 -35.40 -9.41
C ASN A 76 -11.84 -36.07 -10.72
N VAL A 77 -12.33 -37.29 -10.95
CA VAL A 77 -12.10 -38.05 -12.17
C VAL A 77 -12.72 -37.26 -13.33
N GLY A 78 -11.88 -36.60 -14.14
CA GLY A 78 -12.30 -35.76 -15.27
C GLY A 78 -11.87 -34.29 -15.22
N ASP A 79 -11.31 -33.81 -14.11
CA ASP A 79 -10.74 -32.46 -14.06
C ASP A 79 -9.34 -32.43 -14.70
N VAL A 80 -9.27 -31.86 -15.90
CA VAL A 80 -8.02 -31.68 -16.66
C VAL A 80 -6.99 -30.80 -15.92
N ASN A 81 -7.46 -29.91 -15.05
CA ASN A 81 -6.58 -29.06 -14.25
C ASN A 81 -6.00 -29.83 -13.06
N PHE A 82 -6.75 -30.77 -12.47
CA PHE A 82 -6.24 -31.61 -11.38
C PHE A 82 -5.02 -32.44 -11.81
N ALA A 83 -5.10 -33.10 -12.97
CA ALA A 83 -3.99 -33.92 -13.47
C ALA A 83 -2.74 -33.09 -13.80
N THR A 84 -2.92 -31.85 -14.26
CA THR A 84 -1.82 -30.96 -14.66
C THR A 84 -1.22 -30.22 -13.46
N ARG A 85 -2.04 -29.80 -12.49
CA ARG A 85 -1.64 -28.97 -11.35
C ARG A 85 -1.35 -29.75 -10.08
N CYS A 86 -1.87 -30.96 -9.94
CA CYS A 86 -1.65 -31.84 -8.79
C CYS A 86 -1.06 -33.19 -9.29
N PRO A 87 0.22 -33.21 -9.71
CA PRO A 87 0.85 -34.43 -10.21
C PRO A 87 0.77 -35.56 -9.19
N ASN A 88 0.57 -36.80 -9.64
CA ASN A 88 0.41 -38.00 -8.80
C ASN A 88 -0.83 -38.01 -7.89
N GLY A 89 -1.77 -37.06 -8.07
CA GLY A 89 -3.02 -37.03 -7.32
C GLY A 89 -2.85 -36.74 -5.83
N VAL A 90 -1.80 -35.99 -5.48
CA VAL A 90 -1.58 -35.53 -4.10
C VAL A 90 -2.75 -34.64 -3.69
N THR A 91 -3.36 -34.95 -2.56
CA THR A 91 -4.43 -34.16 -1.96
C THR A 91 -3.89 -33.32 -0.80
N ASN A 92 -4.68 -32.38 -0.31
CA ASN A 92 -4.36 -31.47 0.79
C ASN A 92 -3.24 -30.45 0.50
N LEU A 93 -3.10 -30.03 -0.76
CA LEU A 93 -2.10 -29.04 -1.20
C LEU A 93 -2.76 -27.92 -2.00
N VAL A 94 -2.15 -26.73 -1.99
CA VAL A 94 -2.41 -25.67 -2.98
C VAL A 94 -1.32 -25.68 -4.02
N SER A 95 -1.72 -25.68 -5.29
CA SER A 95 -0.84 -25.60 -6.45
C SER A 95 -1.05 -24.31 -7.22
N TRP A 96 0.05 -23.70 -7.64
CA TRP A 96 0.09 -22.47 -8.39
C TRP A 96 1.18 -22.56 -9.43
N ASN A 97 0.99 -21.92 -10.59
CA ASN A 97 2.01 -21.84 -11.61
C ASN A 97 2.36 -20.38 -11.87
N ARG A 98 3.60 -19.99 -11.54
CA ARG A 98 4.10 -18.63 -11.75
C ARG A 98 3.91 -18.14 -13.20
N ALA A 99 3.98 -19.01 -14.20
CA ALA A 99 3.84 -18.60 -15.60
C ALA A 99 2.40 -18.22 -15.99
N THR A 100 1.38 -18.82 -15.36
CA THR A 100 -0.03 -18.63 -15.76
C THR A 100 -0.84 -17.83 -14.74
N ASP A 101 -0.42 -17.83 -13.49
CA ASP A 101 -1.25 -17.35 -12.38
C ASP A 101 -0.57 -16.23 -11.58
N ALA A 102 0.64 -15.82 -11.96
CA ALA A 102 1.31 -14.74 -11.26
C ALA A 102 0.70 -13.39 -11.53
N ASP A 103 0.52 -12.64 -10.45
CA ASP A 103 0.23 -11.24 -10.57
C ASP A 103 1.52 -10.55 -11.03
N ILE A 104 1.51 -10.10 -12.29
CA ILE A 104 2.63 -9.39 -12.90
C ILE A 104 2.90 -8.03 -12.22
N ASN A 105 1.94 -7.52 -11.46
CA ASN A 105 2.03 -6.27 -10.73
C ASN A 105 2.35 -6.49 -9.24
N PHE A 106 2.77 -7.70 -8.83
CA PHE A 106 3.21 -7.95 -7.46
C PHE A 106 4.30 -6.94 -7.04
N GLY A 107 4.11 -6.32 -5.88
CA GLY A 107 5.01 -5.30 -5.33
C GLY A 107 4.85 -3.92 -5.96
N GLN A 108 3.93 -3.72 -6.91
CA GLN A 108 3.63 -2.40 -7.46
C GLN A 108 2.77 -1.58 -6.50
N LEU A 109 3.07 -0.29 -6.40
CA LEU A 109 2.25 0.68 -5.67
C LEU A 109 1.16 1.23 -6.59
N THR A 110 -0.08 1.24 -6.10
CA THR A 110 -1.26 1.71 -6.85
C THR A 110 -1.82 3.03 -6.34
N GLY A 111 -1.22 3.61 -5.29
CA GLY A 111 -1.70 4.85 -4.70
C GLY A 111 -0.68 5.60 -3.85
N ASP A 112 -0.87 6.91 -3.78
CA ASP A 112 -0.11 7.85 -2.98
C ASP A 112 -1.04 8.67 -2.06
N ARG A 113 -0.47 9.52 -1.20
CA ARG A 113 -1.23 10.34 -0.23
C ARG A 113 -1.79 11.63 -0.82
N GLY A 114 -1.69 11.83 -2.13
CA GLY A 114 -2.21 13.01 -2.81
C GLY A 114 -1.20 14.15 -2.92
N PRO A 115 -1.62 15.26 -3.56
CA PRO A 115 -0.75 16.41 -3.83
C PRO A 115 -0.43 17.20 -2.56
N ARG A 116 0.55 18.12 -2.66
CA ARG A 116 0.81 19.12 -1.61
C ARG A 116 -0.39 20.03 -1.38
N GLU A 117 -0.55 20.50 -0.15
CA GLU A 117 -1.59 21.45 0.23
C GLU A 117 -0.98 22.75 0.74
N ILE A 118 -1.62 23.87 0.41
CA ILE A 118 -1.19 25.21 0.85
C ILE A 118 -2.39 25.91 1.45
N GLN A 119 -2.23 26.43 2.66
CA GLN A 119 -3.27 27.14 3.38
C GLN A 119 -2.76 28.52 3.79
N TYR A 120 -3.65 29.51 3.79
CA TYR A 120 -3.37 30.83 4.28
C TYR A 120 -4.51 31.33 5.16
N ALA A 121 -4.17 32.13 6.17
CA ALA A 121 -5.15 32.74 7.05
C ALA A 121 -4.76 34.16 7.42
N LEU A 122 -5.78 34.99 7.63
CA LEU A 122 -5.66 36.35 8.15
C LEU A 122 -6.45 36.44 9.45
N LYS A 123 -5.78 36.88 10.51
CA LYS A 123 -6.42 37.13 11.81
C LYS A 123 -6.27 38.60 12.15
N PHE A 124 -7.38 39.27 12.41
CA PHE A 124 -7.42 40.64 12.92
C PHE A 124 -7.63 40.62 14.43
N THR A 125 -6.94 41.51 15.13
CA THR A 125 -7.09 41.73 16.57
C THR A 125 -7.29 43.23 16.79
N PHE A 126 -8.32 43.61 17.53
CA PHE A 126 -8.71 44.99 17.82
C PHE A 126 -9.04 45.15 19.31
#